data_AF-A0A1Y2FYS8-F1
#
_entry.id   AF-A0A1Y2FYS8-F1
#
_cell.length_a   1.000
_cell.length_b   1.000
_cell.length_c   1.000
_cell.angle_alpha   90.00
_cell.angle_beta   90.00
_cell.angle_gamma   90.00
#
_symmetry.space_group_name_H-M   'P 1'
#
loop_
_entity.id
_entity.type
_entity.pdbx_description
1 polymer ?
#
loop_
_entity_poly.entity_id
_entity_poly.type
_entity_poly.pdbx_seq_one_letter_code
_entity_poly.pdbx_strand_id
1 'polypeptide(L)'
;MRMRIWWFGGMDKFVRIDREFVLEASRWAKVEGKEQTLVYCSSSGSSSSSLIPYSKSKGLTEEGLASLSYHDTLIFRPGMLVVPGGRAEHRLVESLAAKVTGFLSLFSSSIEIKTPILGNAMIFAALSGRAELAKQGLGREEVLKGHKVWTLGNADALKAGEREERL
;
A
#
# COMPACT_ATOMS: atom_id res chain seq x y z
N MET A 1 -19.64 28.28 -1.96
CA MET A 1 -20.05 26.86 -2.11
C MET A 1 -19.09 26.00 -1.30
N ARG A 2 -19.55 25.30 -0.26
CA ARG A 2 -18.68 24.61 0.73
C ARG A 2 -18.57 23.13 0.33
N MET A 3 -17.42 22.74 -0.23
CA MET A 3 -17.16 21.36 -0.67
C MET A 3 -17.10 20.43 0.55
N ARG A 4 -18.14 19.60 0.74
CA ARG A 4 -18.24 18.64 1.84
C ARG A 4 -17.89 17.25 1.29
N ILE A 5 -16.59 16.93 1.27
CA ILE A 5 -16.10 15.59 0.89
C ILE A 5 -16.25 14.70 2.12
N TRP A 6 -17.15 13.73 2.03
CA TRP A 6 -17.51 12.82 3.12
C TRP A 6 -16.53 11.65 3.21
N TRP A 7 -15.53 11.77 4.08
CA TRP A 7 -14.88 10.62 4.72
C TRP A 7 -15.46 10.53 6.14
N PHE A 8 -16.54 9.77 6.35
CA PHE A 8 -17.15 9.39 7.65
C PHE A 8 -16.85 10.23 8.94
N GLY A 9 -16.80 11.56 8.84
CA GLY A 9 -16.55 12.50 9.95
C GLY A 9 -15.17 13.18 10.05
N GLY A 10 -14.39 13.32 8.97
CA GLY A 10 -13.26 14.26 8.88
C GLY A 10 -11.86 13.64 8.71
N MET A 11 -10.85 14.47 8.44
CA MET A 11 -9.46 14.03 8.23
C MET A 11 -8.90 13.27 9.43
N ASP A 12 -9.22 13.72 10.65
CA ASP A 12 -8.75 13.07 11.88
C ASP A 12 -9.24 11.63 11.99
N LYS A 13 -10.49 11.37 11.58
CA LYS A 13 -11.03 10.00 11.56
C LYS A 13 -10.40 9.15 10.47
N PHE A 14 -10.13 9.73 9.30
CA PHE A 14 -9.39 9.05 8.24
C PHE A 14 -7.99 8.64 8.73
N VAL A 15 -7.24 9.56 9.33
CA VAL A 15 -5.92 9.30 9.90
C VAL A 15 -5.98 8.23 10.99
N ARG A 16 -6.97 8.30 11.88
CA ARG A 16 -7.16 7.31 12.93
C ARG A 16 -7.36 5.89 12.37
N ILE A 17 -8.15 5.74 11.31
CA ILE A 17 -8.42 4.43 10.70
C ILE A 17 -7.23 3.96 9.85
N ASP A 18 -6.76 4.81 8.94
CA ASP A 18 -5.81 4.41 7.88
C ASP A 18 -4.35 4.33 8.36
N ARG A 19 -4.05 4.98 9.50
CA ARG A 19 -2.72 4.98 10.10
C ARG A 19 -2.73 4.44 11.52
N GLU A 20 -3.45 5.06 12.44
CA GLU A 20 -3.30 4.73 13.87
C GLU A 20 -3.73 3.29 14.16
N PHE A 21 -4.90 2.87 13.68
CA PHE A 21 -5.36 1.49 13.85
C PHE A 21 -4.47 0.46 13.14
N VAL A 22 -3.89 0.80 11.99
CA VAL A 22 -2.94 -0.08 11.30
C VAL A 22 -1.68 -0.27 12.15
N LEU A 23 -1.10 0.83 12.63
CA LEU A 23 0.12 0.80 13.44
C LEU A 23 -0.10 0.07 14.77
N GLU A 24 -1.24 0.31 15.43
CA GLU A 24 -1.59 -0.42 16.64
C GLU A 24 -1.83 -1.90 16.34
N ALA A 25 -2.67 -2.24 15.35
CA ALA A 25 -2.93 -3.65 15.02
C ALA A 25 -1.64 -4.42 14.71
N SER A 26 -0.70 -3.82 13.98
CA SER A 26 0.61 -4.41 13.74
C SER A 26 1.42 -4.55 15.03
N ARG A 27 1.50 -3.52 15.88
CA ARG A 27 2.17 -3.65 17.19
C ARG A 27 1.63 -4.82 18.02
N TRP A 28 0.30 -4.93 18.10
CA TRP A 28 -0.37 -5.96 18.88
C TRP A 28 -0.24 -7.36 18.27
N ALA A 29 -0.10 -7.48 16.95
CA ALA A 29 0.10 -8.76 16.27
C ALA A 29 1.54 -9.28 16.35
N LYS A 30 2.51 -8.42 16.70
CA LYS A 30 3.92 -8.83 16.80
C LYS A 30 4.14 -9.74 18.01
N VAL A 31 4.85 -10.83 17.78
CA VAL A 31 5.26 -11.80 18.81
C VAL A 31 6.78 -11.77 18.90
N GLU A 32 7.30 -11.41 20.08
CA GLU A 32 8.75 -11.36 20.31
C GLU A 32 9.42 -12.71 20.07
N GLY A 33 10.65 -12.67 19.55
CA GLY A 33 11.45 -13.86 19.28
C GLY A 33 10.99 -14.72 18.10
N LYS A 34 9.92 -14.33 17.38
CA LYS A 34 9.47 -15.02 16.16
C LYS A 34 9.85 -14.24 14.92
N GLU A 35 10.32 -14.96 13.91
CA GLU A 35 10.43 -14.41 12.56
C GLU A 35 9.02 -14.27 11.99
N GLN A 36 8.64 -13.03 11.69
CA GLN A 36 7.31 -12.67 11.21
C GLN A 36 7.45 -11.71 10.04
N THR A 37 6.61 -11.91 9.03
CA THR A 37 6.49 -11.04 7.87
C THR A 37 5.27 -10.15 8.04
N LEU A 38 5.49 -8.84 8.00
CA LEU A 38 4.43 -7.85 7.93
C LEU A 38 4.23 -7.46 6.46
N VAL A 39 3.00 -7.56 5.97
CA VAL A 39 2.63 -7.14 4.61
C VAL A 39 1.60 -6.02 4.68
N TYR A 40 1.89 -4.91 4.01
CA TYR A 40 1.04 -3.72 4.01
C TYR A 40 0.67 -3.28 2.60
N CYS A 41 -0.63 -3.05 2.39
CA CYS A 41 -1.17 -2.43 1.17
C CYS A 41 -1.20 -0.91 1.33
N SER A 42 -0.20 -0.23 0.77
CA SER A 42 -0.12 1.22 0.68
C SER A 42 -0.73 1.72 -0.63
N SER A 43 -0.15 2.77 -1.23
CA SER A 43 -0.54 3.30 -2.54
C SER A 43 0.66 3.81 -3.32
N SER A 44 0.54 3.85 -4.63
CA SER A 44 1.42 4.66 -5.46
C SER A 44 1.40 6.13 -4.99
N GLY A 45 2.57 6.78 -5.04
CA GLY A 45 2.73 8.16 -4.58
C GLY A 45 2.60 8.38 -3.07
N SER A 46 2.67 7.33 -2.24
CA SER A 46 2.79 7.48 -0.79
C SER A 46 4.12 8.16 -0.43
N SER A 47 4.05 9.16 0.44
CA SER A 47 5.24 9.88 0.91
C SER A 47 4.88 10.69 2.15
N SER A 48 5.66 10.54 3.22
CA SER A 48 5.48 11.28 4.47
C SER A 48 5.68 12.79 4.32
N SER A 49 6.37 13.23 3.24
CA SER A 49 6.58 14.63 2.89
C SER A 49 5.51 15.21 1.96
N SER A 50 4.54 14.41 1.51
CA SER A 50 3.50 14.88 0.59
C SER A 50 2.60 15.95 1.23
N LEU A 51 2.19 16.93 0.42
CA LEU A 51 1.17 17.91 0.79
C LEU A 51 -0.25 17.34 0.63
N ILE A 52 -0.41 16.24 -0.11
CA ILE A 52 -1.69 15.56 -0.29
C ILE A 52 -1.95 14.69 0.96
N PRO A 53 -3.02 14.95 1.73
CA PRO A 53 -3.23 14.29 3.02
C PRO A 53 -3.28 12.75 2.95
N TYR A 54 -3.85 12.20 1.88
CA TYR A 54 -3.90 10.76 1.64
C TYR A 54 -2.49 10.14 1.50
N SER A 55 -1.71 10.65 0.54
CA SER A 55 -0.32 10.23 0.32
C SER A 55 0.56 10.42 1.55
N LYS A 56 0.34 11.52 2.28
CA LYS A 56 1.02 11.80 3.55
C LYS A 56 0.69 10.78 4.62
N SER A 57 -0.60 10.46 4.79
CA SER A 57 -1.05 9.45 5.74
C SER A 57 -0.42 8.10 5.43
N LYS A 58 -0.51 7.63 4.19
CA LYS A 58 0.10 6.37 3.74
C LYS A 58 1.61 6.33 3.98
N GLY A 59 2.34 7.38 3.60
CA GLY A 59 3.79 7.45 3.82
C GLY A 59 4.17 7.45 5.30
N LEU A 60 3.42 8.14 6.15
CA LEU A 60 3.63 8.11 7.61
C LEU A 60 3.29 6.73 8.20
N THR A 61 2.29 6.03 7.66
CA THR A 61 2.01 4.63 8.04
C THR A 61 3.17 3.72 7.67
N GLU A 62 3.71 3.85 6.45
CA GLU A 62 4.87 3.07 5.99
C GLU A 62 6.08 3.25 6.92
N GLU A 63 6.43 4.49 7.26
CA GLU A 63 7.51 4.80 8.20
C GLU A 63 7.26 4.18 9.59
N GLY A 64 6.03 4.28 10.09
CA GLY A 64 5.66 3.71 11.37
C GLY A 64 5.76 2.18 11.38
N LEU A 65 5.30 1.51 10.32
CA LEU A 65 5.40 0.06 10.19
C LEU A 65 6.85 -0.41 10.07
N ALA A 66 7.68 0.32 9.31
CA ALA A 66 9.11 0.03 9.21
C ALA A 66 9.81 0.03 10.57
N SER A 67 9.42 0.96 11.46
CA SER A 67 9.98 1.06 12.81
C SER A 67 9.66 -0.12 13.73
N LEU A 68 8.59 -0.88 13.43
CA LEU A 68 8.18 -2.03 14.24
C LEU A 68 9.16 -3.21 14.14
N SER A 69 10.12 -3.17 13.22
CA SER A 69 11.24 -4.13 13.15
C SER A 69 10.77 -5.59 13.11
N TYR A 70 9.82 -5.90 12.23
CA TYR A 70 9.53 -7.28 11.81
C TYR A 70 10.74 -7.89 11.10
N HIS A 71 10.80 -9.23 10.99
CA HIS A 71 11.86 -9.89 10.23
C HIS A 71 11.84 -9.39 8.77
N ASP A 72 10.64 -9.41 8.17
CA ASP A 72 10.36 -8.82 6.87
C ASP A 72 9.22 -7.80 6.99
N THR A 73 9.41 -6.61 6.42
CA THR A 73 8.36 -5.60 6.24
C THR A 73 8.20 -5.34 4.75
N LEU A 74 7.10 -5.84 4.19
CA LEU A 74 6.78 -5.79 2.76
C LEU A 74 5.70 -4.74 2.51
N ILE A 75 5.98 -3.74 1.68
CA ILE A 75 5.10 -2.61 1.40
C ILE A 75 4.72 -2.61 -0.07
N PHE A 76 3.44 -2.82 -0.36
CA PHE A 76 2.90 -2.72 -1.70
C PHE A 76 2.46 -1.29 -1.98
N ARG A 77 2.93 -0.70 -3.07
CA ARG A 77 2.50 0.61 -3.58
C ARG A 77 1.79 0.44 -4.94
N PRO A 78 0.56 -0.13 -4.93
CA PRO A 78 -0.18 -0.41 -6.15
C PRO A 78 -0.67 0.87 -6.83
N GLY A 79 -1.07 0.70 -8.09
CA GLY A 79 -1.87 1.68 -8.81
C GLY A 79 -3.30 1.73 -8.28
N MET A 80 -4.19 2.28 -9.09
CA MET A 80 -5.63 2.26 -8.91
C MET A 80 -6.16 0.82 -8.80
N LEU A 81 -6.92 0.57 -7.75
CA LEU A 81 -7.51 -0.75 -7.52
C LEU A 81 -8.80 -0.90 -8.33
N VAL A 82 -8.86 -1.96 -9.13
CA VAL A 82 -10.02 -2.33 -9.94
C VAL A 82 -10.71 -3.53 -9.30
N VAL A 83 -12.00 -3.43 -9.02
CA VAL A 83 -12.77 -4.49 -8.35
C VAL A 83 -13.67 -5.18 -9.38
N PRO A 84 -13.38 -6.45 -9.77
CA PRO A 84 -14.23 -7.18 -10.70
C PRO A 84 -15.67 -7.28 -10.17
N GLY A 85 -16.66 -6.97 -11.02
CA GLY A 85 -18.07 -7.04 -10.64
C GLY A 85 -18.66 -5.75 -10.05
N GLY A 86 -17.98 -4.61 -10.13
CA GLY A 86 -18.62 -3.29 -10.17
C GLY A 86 -19.17 -2.74 -8.85
N ARG A 87 -18.69 -3.20 -7.69
CA ARG A 87 -18.99 -2.50 -6.43
C ARG A 87 -18.17 -1.20 -6.33
N ALA A 88 -18.76 -0.10 -6.79
CA ALA A 88 -18.47 1.27 -6.38
C ALA A 88 -17.21 1.98 -6.94
N GLU A 89 -16.71 1.61 -8.13
CA GLU A 89 -15.59 2.33 -8.77
C GLU A 89 -15.87 3.82 -9.01
N HIS A 90 -17.10 4.17 -9.41
CA HIS A 90 -17.49 5.56 -9.68
C HIS A 90 -17.30 6.50 -8.48
N ARG A 91 -17.47 6.01 -7.24
CA ARG A 91 -17.54 6.88 -6.05
C ARG A 91 -16.16 7.27 -5.51
N LEU A 92 -15.17 6.38 -5.68
CA LEU A 92 -13.78 6.64 -5.32
C LEU A 92 -13.03 7.37 -6.43
N VAL A 93 -13.28 7.01 -7.70
CA VAL A 93 -12.66 7.66 -8.85
C VAL A 93 -13.13 9.11 -8.99
N GLU A 94 -14.42 9.43 -8.87
CA GLU A 94 -14.87 10.83 -8.91
C GLU A 94 -14.33 11.67 -7.74
N SER A 95 -14.22 11.08 -6.53
CA SER A 95 -13.73 11.80 -5.35
C SER A 95 -12.22 12.03 -5.35
N LEU A 96 -11.43 11.08 -5.86
CA LEU A 96 -10.00 11.25 -6.09
C LEU A 96 -9.74 12.15 -7.31
N ALA A 97 -10.40 11.92 -8.44
CA ALA A 97 -10.22 12.72 -9.65
C ALA A 97 -10.52 14.20 -9.41
N ALA A 98 -11.56 14.54 -8.64
CA ALA A 98 -11.87 15.93 -8.28
C ALA A 98 -10.76 16.65 -7.47
N LYS A 99 -9.83 15.91 -6.86
CA LYS A 99 -8.66 16.47 -6.13
C LYS A 99 -7.32 16.24 -6.83
N VAL A 100 -7.24 15.28 -7.74
CA VAL A 100 -6.00 14.81 -8.38
C VAL A 100 -5.89 15.29 -9.84
N THR A 101 -6.86 16.06 -10.35
CA THR A 101 -6.78 16.73 -11.67
C THR A 101 -5.51 17.57 -11.88
N GLY A 102 -4.77 17.93 -10.82
CA GLY A 102 -3.44 18.57 -10.92
C GLY A 102 -2.22 17.63 -10.82
N PHE A 103 -2.38 16.34 -10.47
CA PHE A 103 -1.27 15.42 -10.17
C PHE A 103 -1.26 14.14 -11.02
N LEU A 104 -2.35 13.85 -11.74
CA LEU A 104 -2.51 12.61 -12.52
C LEU A 104 -1.68 12.59 -13.83
N SER A 105 -1.00 13.68 -14.19
CA SER A 105 -0.25 13.76 -15.46
C SER A 105 1.15 13.15 -15.43
N LEU A 106 1.60 12.56 -14.31
CA LEU A 106 3.00 12.17 -14.12
C LEU A 106 3.31 10.66 -14.13
N PHE A 107 2.32 9.77 -14.24
CA PHE A 107 2.59 8.33 -14.15
C PHE A 107 1.78 7.49 -15.16
N SER A 108 2.48 7.03 -16.20
CA SER A 108 2.17 5.84 -17.01
C SER A 108 3.44 4.96 -16.93
N SER A 109 3.42 3.64 -16.76
CA SER A 109 2.59 2.62 -17.39
C SER A 109 2.18 1.55 -16.36
N SER A 110 0.94 1.07 -16.44
CA SER A 110 0.21 0.28 -15.42
C SER A 110 -0.28 1.12 -14.25
N ILE A 111 -1.29 1.95 -14.53
CA ILE A 111 -2.01 2.79 -13.54
C ILE A 111 -2.94 1.94 -12.69
N GLU A 112 -3.31 0.74 -13.12
CA GLU A 112 -4.34 -0.08 -12.47
C GLU A 112 -3.80 -1.46 -12.07
N ILE A 113 -4.45 -2.07 -11.08
CA ILE A 113 -4.31 -3.48 -10.71
C ILE A 113 -5.65 -4.02 -10.22
N LYS A 114 -6.03 -5.21 -10.67
CA LYS A 114 -7.24 -5.87 -10.19
C LYS A 114 -7.01 -6.37 -8.76
N THR A 115 -7.99 -6.19 -7.88
CA THR A 115 -7.86 -6.58 -6.48
C THR A 115 -7.55 -8.06 -6.24
N PRO A 116 -8.04 -9.03 -7.04
CA PRO A 116 -7.61 -10.43 -6.88
C PRO A 116 -6.13 -10.63 -7.20
N ILE A 117 -5.62 -9.97 -8.24
CA ILE A 117 -4.21 -10.05 -8.62
C ILE A 117 -3.33 -9.46 -7.52
N LEU A 118 -3.72 -8.31 -6.96
CA LEU A 118 -3.00 -7.72 -5.83
C LEU A 118 -3.06 -8.62 -4.59
N GLY A 119 -4.21 -9.24 -4.31
CA GLY A 119 -4.37 -10.18 -3.21
C GLY A 119 -3.40 -11.36 -3.33
N ASN A 120 -3.36 -11.99 -4.49
CA ASN A 120 -2.41 -13.07 -4.80
C ASN A 120 -0.96 -12.59 -4.62
N ALA A 121 -0.61 -11.44 -5.20
CA ALA A 121 0.72 -10.87 -5.06
C ALA A 121 1.16 -10.71 -3.59
N MET A 122 0.24 -10.26 -2.73
CA MET A 122 0.49 -10.10 -1.30
C MET A 122 0.64 -11.43 -0.56
N ILE A 123 -0.15 -12.44 -0.90
CA ILE A 123 -0.05 -13.80 -0.34
C ILE A 123 1.28 -14.42 -0.74
N PHE A 124 1.59 -14.42 -2.04
CA PHE A 124 2.86 -14.91 -2.57
C PHE A 124 4.05 -14.23 -1.88
N ALA A 125 4.03 -12.90 -1.73
CA ALA A 125 5.10 -12.17 -1.07
C ALA A 125 5.22 -12.51 0.42
N ALA A 126 4.10 -12.67 1.13
CA ALA A 126 4.09 -13.05 2.54
C ALA A 126 4.73 -14.43 2.77
N LEU A 127 4.46 -15.39 1.88
CA LEU A 127 4.97 -16.76 1.96
C LEU A 127 6.43 -16.88 1.48
N SER A 128 6.83 -16.06 0.51
CA SER A 128 8.17 -16.14 -0.10
C SER A 128 9.24 -15.39 0.71
N GLY A 129 8.85 -14.32 1.40
CA GLY A 129 9.77 -13.44 2.14
C GLY A 129 10.70 -12.63 1.21
N ARG A 130 11.50 -11.73 1.81
CA ARG A 130 12.33 -10.79 1.02
C ARG A 130 13.37 -11.48 0.14
N ALA A 131 13.95 -12.59 0.62
CA ALA A 131 15.09 -13.21 -0.03
C ALA A 131 14.69 -13.83 -1.37
N GLU A 132 13.52 -14.45 -1.41
CA GLU A 132 12.99 -15.06 -2.63
C GLU A 132 12.46 -13.99 -3.60
N LEU A 133 11.80 -12.95 -3.09
CA LEU A 133 11.40 -11.78 -3.90
C LEU A 133 12.61 -11.14 -4.60
N ALA A 134 13.73 -10.99 -3.87
CA ALA A 134 14.98 -10.45 -4.43
C ALA A 134 15.55 -11.33 -5.55
N LYS A 135 15.59 -12.66 -5.37
CA LYS A 135 16.04 -13.59 -6.43
C LYS A 135 15.18 -13.52 -7.68
N GLN A 136 13.88 -13.30 -7.51
CA GLN A 136 12.93 -13.19 -8.61
C GLN A 136 12.91 -11.81 -9.27
N GLY A 137 13.72 -10.86 -8.77
CA GLY A 137 13.76 -9.49 -9.26
C GLY A 137 12.44 -8.74 -9.02
N LEU A 138 11.73 -9.06 -7.94
CA LEU A 138 10.45 -8.46 -7.58
C LEU A 138 10.62 -7.47 -6.43
N GLY A 139 10.31 -6.20 -6.68
CA GLY A 139 10.45 -5.14 -5.70
C GLY A 139 11.89 -4.73 -5.45
N ARG A 140 12.09 -3.92 -4.40
CA ARG A 140 13.40 -3.37 -4.02
C ARG A 140 13.48 -3.02 -2.54
N GLU A 141 14.69 -3.05 -1.99
CA GLU A 141 14.96 -2.51 -0.65
C GLU A 141 14.85 -0.97 -0.68
N GLU A 142 14.12 -0.41 0.28
CA GLU A 142 14.10 1.03 0.57
C GLU A 142 14.37 1.24 2.06
N VAL A 143 14.88 2.44 2.40
CA VAL A 143 15.10 2.84 3.80
C VAL A 143 14.13 3.94 4.16
N LEU A 144 13.22 3.65 5.09
CA LEU A 144 12.23 4.59 5.60
C LEU A 144 12.62 4.98 7.03
N LYS A 145 13.00 6.25 7.23
CA LYS A 145 13.46 6.79 8.53
C LYS A 145 14.53 5.93 9.22
N GLY A 146 15.44 5.36 8.44
CA GLY A 146 16.53 4.52 8.96
C GLY A 146 16.19 3.02 9.10
N HIS A 147 14.95 2.62 8.82
CA HIS A 147 14.51 1.23 8.85
C HIS A 147 14.38 0.67 7.44
N LYS A 148 14.95 -0.53 7.22
CA LYS A 148 14.88 -1.23 5.93
C LYS A 148 13.52 -1.85 5.73
N VAL A 149 12.98 -1.69 4.53
CA VAL A 149 11.73 -2.32 4.08
C VAL A 149 11.91 -2.85 2.67
N TRP A 150 11.09 -3.81 2.27
CA TRP A 150 11.00 -4.27 0.89
C TRP A 150 9.74 -3.67 0.25
N THR A 151 9.89 -2.98 -0.87
CA THR A 151 8.78 -2.30 -1.55
C THR A 151 8.47 -2.94 -2.88
N LEU A 152 7.17 -3.12 -3.18
CA LEU A 152 6.69 -3.60 -4.47
C LEU A 152 5.81 -2.53 -5.11
N GLY A 153 6.23 -1.99 -6.25
CA GLY A 153 5.41 -1.10 -7.06
C GLY A 153 4.37 -1.87 -7.87
N ASN A 154 3.49 -1.14 -8.58
CA ASN A 154 2.40 -1.76 -9.33
C ASN A 154 2.85 -2.84 -10.33
N ALA A 155 3.92 -2.58 -11.08
CA ALA A 155 4.44 -3.53 -12.07
C ALA A 155 4.94 -4.84 -11.43
N ASP A 156 5.58 -4.76 -10.28
CA ASP A 156 6.07 -5.95 -9.58
C ASP A 156 4.94 -6.69 -8.87
N ALA A 157 3.95 -5.96 -8.36
CA ALA A 157 2.73 -6.56 -7.83
C ALA A 157 1.95 -7.33 -8.91
N LEU A 158 1.82 -6.79 -10.13
CA LEU A 158 1.23 -7.51 -11.27
C LEU A 158 2.00 -8.80 -11.59
N LYS A 159 3.32 -8.71 -11.74
CA LYS A 159 4.19 -9.87 -12.01
C LYS A 159 4.14 -10.92 -10.91
N ALA A 160 3.98 -10.51 -9.64
CA ALA A 160 3.86 -11.41 -8.51
C ALA A 160 2.50 -12.11 -8.48
N GLY A 161 1.41 -11.36 -8.72
CA GLY A 161 0.04 -11.89 -8.67
C GLY A 161 -0.31 -12.84 -9.82
N GLU A 162 0.26 -12.63 -11.01
CA GLU A 162 0.08 -13.52 -12.17
C GLU A 162 0.78 -14.88 -12.01
N ARG A 163 1.67 -15.04 -11.02
CA ARG A 163 2.39 -16.30 -10.77
C ARG A 163 1.60 -17.28 -9.92
N GLU A 164 0.69 -16.81 -9.06
CA GLU A 164 -0.09 -17.67 -8.18
C GLU A 164 -1.21 -18.41 -8.92
N GLU A 165 -1.69 -17.90 -10.06
CA GLU A 165 -2.64 -18.63 -10.92
C GLU A 165 -2.05 -19.91 -11.57
N ARG A 166 -0.75 -20.20 -11.36
CA ARG A 166 -0.07 -21.40 -11.88
C ARG A 166 0.17 -22.50 -10.84
N LEU A 167 -0.34 -22.34 -9.63
CA LEU A 167 -0.36 -23.38 -8.58
C LEU A 167 -1.78 -23.93 -8.42
#